data_AF-A0A7W8FHI0-F1
#
_entry.id   AF-A0A7W8FHI0-F1
#
_cell.length_a   1.000
_cell.length_b   1.000
_cell.length_c   1.000
_cell.angle_alpha   90.00
_cell.angle_beta   90.00
_cell.angle_gamma   90.00
#
_symmetry.space_group_name_H-M   'P 1'
#
loop_
_entity.id
_entity.type
_entity.pdbx_description
1 polymer ?
#
loop_
_entity_poly.entity_id
_entity_poly.type
_entity_poly.pdbx_seq_one_letter_code
_entity_poly.pdbx_strand_id
1 'polypeptide(L)'
;MGKFLDPLADKVLICSVLIMFVKLGWTPAWVVIIMVCRELVVTGLRTIAIDEGIVLAADKFGKAKTIMQIFAIVPLMLHYPLWGMNLSPIGEWLLYAALALALISGSNYCYDFYCRTRINKESGKA
;
A
#
# COMPACT_ATOMS: atom_id res chain seq x y z
N MET A 1 4.48 -11.12 -20.52
CA MET A 1 3.27 -10.29 -20.43
C MET A 1 2.38 -10.63 -19.23
N GLY A 2 2.17 -11.90 -18.83
CA GLY A 2 1.35 -12.21 -17.63
C GLY A 2 1.92 -11.81 -16.26
N LYS A 3 3.25 -11.83 -16.08
CA LYS A 3 3.90 -11.62 -14.77
C LYS A 3 3.70 -10.24 -14.10
N PHE A 4 3.23 -9.23 -14.84
CA PHE A 4 2.93 -7.89 -14.30
C PHE A 4 1.45 -7.72 -13.92
N LEU A 5 0.57 -8.49 -14.57
CA LEU A 5 -0.86 -8.45 -14.29
C LEU A 5 -1.17 -9.13 -12.95
N ASP A 6 -0.43 -10.17 -12.55
CA ASP A 6 -0.69 -10.88 -11.28
C ASP A 6 -0.49 -9.95 -10.06
N PRO A 7 0.61 -9.19 -9.92
CA PRO A 7 0.77 -8.25 -8.81
C PRO A 7 -0.21 -7.08 -8.86
N LEU A 8 -0.64 -6.66 -10.05
CA LEU A 8 -1.63 -5.59 -10.21
C LEU A 8 -3.01 -6.06 -9.73
N ALA A 9 -3.41 -7.27 -10.11
CA ALA A 9 -4.65 -7.89 -9.68
C ALA A 9 -4.71 -8.06 -8.16
N ASP A 10 -3.62 -8.51 -7.54
CA ASP A 10 -3.51 -8.63 -6.07
C ASP A 10 -3.78 -7.28 -5.36
N LYS A 11 -3.26 -6.17 -5.90
CA LYS A 11 -3.50 -4.83 -5.33
C LYS A 11 -4.94 -4.38 -5.51
N VAL A 12 -5.54 -4.63 -6.67
CA VAL A 12 -6.94 -4.28 -6.95
C VAL A 12 -7.88 -5.05 -6.04
N LEU A 13 -7.59 -6.32 -5.75
CA LEU A 13 -8.38 -7.12 -4.81
C LEU A 13 -8.40 -6.49 -3.41
N ILE A 14 -7.23 -6.11 -2.89
CA ILE A 14 -7.13 -5.46 -1.56
C ILE A 14 -7.86 -4.11 -1.56
N CYS A 15 -7.72 -3.31 -2.63
CA CYS A 15 -8.44 -2.04 -2.75
C CYS A 15 -9.96 -2.24 -2.76
N SER A 16 -10.45 -3.27 -3.45
CA SER A 16 -11.88 -3.59 -3.53
C SER A 16 -12.45 -3.96 -2.16
N VAL A 17 -11.72 -4.74 -1.36
CA VAL A 17 -12.11 -5.08 0.02
C VAL A 17 -12.22 -3.83 0.89
N LEU A 18 -11.23 -2.93 0.83
CA LEU A 18 -11.25 -1.69 1.60
C LEU A 18 -12.41 -0.76 1.19
N ILE A 19 -12.71 -0.67 -0.10
CA ILE A 19 -13.86 0.10 -0.62
C ILE A 19 -15.17 -0.47 -0.06
N MET A 20 -15.31 -1.80 -0.01
CA MET A 20 -16.48 -2.44 0.60
C MET A 20 -16.59 -2.16 2.10
N PHE A 21 -15.48 -2.06 2.83
CA PHE A 21 -15.51 -1.68 4.25
C PHE A 21 -16.03 -0.26 4.47
N VAL A 22 -15.75 0.68 3.55
CA VAL A 22 -16.36 2.02 3.59
C VAL A 22 -17.87 1.93 3.42
N LYS A 23 -18.35 1.14 2.45
CA LYS A 23 -19.79 0.95 2.21
C LYS A 23 -20.51 0.33 3.43
N LEU A 24 -19.84 -0.57 4.13
CA LEU A 24 -20.34 -1.21 5.36
C LEU A 24 -20.22 -0.31 6.61
N GLY A 25 -19.58 0.85 6.50
CA GLY A 25 -19.36 1.76 7.62
C GLY A 25 -18.30 1.29 8.61
N TRP A 26 -17.49 0.28 8.26
CA TRP A 26 -16.46 -0.31 9.12
C TRP A 26 -15.15 0.48 9.11
N THR A 27 -15.00 1.39 8.16
CA THR A 27 -13.76 2.14 7.97
C THR A 27 -14.06 3.50 7.36
N PRO A 28 -13.43 4.59 7.83
CA PRO A 28 -13.61 5.90 7.23
C PRO A 28 -13.07 5.97 5.79
N ALA A 29 -13.85 6.60 4.91
CA ALA A 29 -13.54 6.72 3.48
C ALA A 29 -12.17 7.36 3.20
N TRP A 30 -11.80 8.37 3.99
CA TRP A 30 -10.56 9.11 3.80
C TRP A 30 -9.31 8.24 4.00
N VAL A 31 -9.33 7.27 4.93
CA VAL A 31 -8.24 6.31 5.14
C VAL A 31 -8.06 5.41 3.92
N VAL A 32 -9.18 4.90 3.39
CA VAL A 32 -9.17 4.02 2.23
C VAL A 32 -8.69 4.75 0.98
N ILE A 33 -9.13 5.99 0.76
CA ILE A 33 -8.65 6.82 -0.36
C ILE A 33 -7.13 6.98 -0.32
N ILE A 34 -6.57 7.35 0.84
CA ILE A 34 -5.11 7.52 0.99
C ILE A 34 -4.38 6.20 0.73
N MET A 35 -4.89 5.08 1.27
CA MET A 35 -4.30 3.75 1.06
C MET A 35 -4.27 3.35 -0.42
N VAL A 36 -5.38 3.55 -1.13
CA VAL A 36 -5.50 3.23 -2.57
C VAL A 36 -4.60 4.14 -3.41
N CYS A 37 -4.68 5.45 -3.22
CA CYS A 37 -3.86 6.42 -3.96
C CYS A 37 -2.37 6.11 -3.80
N ARG A 38 -1.89 5.89 -2.57
CA ARG A 38 -0.50 5.54 -2.32
C ARG A 38 -0.11 4.24 -3.02
N GLU A 39 -0.98 3.23 -3.04
CA GLU A 39 -0.66 1.94 -3.63
C GLU A 39 -0.49 2.02 -5.14
N LEU A 40 -1.35 2.79 -5.81
CA LEU A 40 -1.25 3.07 -7.24
C LEU A 40 0.01 3.90 -7.57
N VAL A 41 0.30 4.95 -6.79
CA VAL A 41 1.46 5.82 -7.00
C VAL A 41 2.78 5.05 -6.86
N VAL A 42 2.97 4.29 -5.77
CA VAL A 42 4.21 3.53 -5.54
C VAL A 42 4.39 2.44 -6.59
N THR A 43 3.30 1.78 -6.99
CA THR A 43 3.35 0.74 -8.04
C THR A 43 3.67 1.35 -9.40
N GLY A 44 3.02 2.46 -9.77
CA GLY A 44 3.28 3.17 -11.02
C GLY A 44 4.71 3.72 -11.11
N LEU A 45 5.19 4.40 -10.07
CA LEU A 45 6.57 4.89 -9.99
C LEU A 45 7.59 3.75 -10.13
N ARG A 46 7.31 2.60 -9.52
CA ARG A 46 8.17 1.41 -9.66
C ARG A 46 8.22 0.90 -11.09
N THR A 47 7.08 0.83 -11.76
CA THR A 47 7.01 0.40 -13.16
C THR A 47 7.82 1.31 -14.06
N ILE A 48 7.67 2.62 -13.89
CA ILE A 48 8.43 3.63 -14.66
C ILE A 48 9.94 3.50 -14.38
N ALA A 49 10.33 3.32 -13.11
CA ALA A 49 11.74 3.16 -12.76
C ALA A 49 12.40 1.92 -13.39
N ILE A 50 11.66 0.81 -13.46
CA ILE A 50 12.13 -0.43 -14.09
C ILE A 50 12.33 -0.22 -15.59
N ASP A 51 11.42 0.52 -16.24
CA ASP A 51 11.50 0.83 -17.67
C ASP A 51 12.72 1.71 -17.99
N GLU A 52 13.04 2.66 -17.10
CA GLU A 52 14.22 3.53 -17.17
C GLU A 52 15.53 2.84 -16.73
N GLY A 53 15.51 1.53 -16.42
CA GLY A 53 16.68 0.77 -15.97
C GLY A 53 17.17 1.10 -14.56
N ILE A 54 16.42 1.87 -13.79
CA ILE A 54 16.73 2.25 -12.41
C ILE A 54 16.14 1.20 -11.45
N VAL A 55 17.00 0.35 -10.89
CA VAL A 55 16.57 -0.62 -9.88
C VAL A 55 16.40 0.09 -8.53
N LEU A 56 15.19 0.58 -8.26
CA LEU A 56 14.81 1.02 -6.92
C LEU A 56 14.66 -0.19 -6.00
N ALA A 57 15.59 -0.33 -5.06
CA ALA A 57 15.53 -1.39 -4.05
C ALA A 57 14.27 -1.22 -3.19
N ALA A 58 13.48 -2.29 -3.07
CA ALA A 58 12.30 -2.27 -2.22
C ALA A 58 12.70 -2.16 -0.74
N ASP A 59 12.38 -1.03 -0.14
CA ASP A 59 12.68 -0.74 1.26
C ASP A 59 11.89 -1.68 2.21
N LYS A 60 12.48 -2.01 3.37
CA LYS A 60 11.94 -2.96 4.37
C LYS A 60 10.52 -2.58 4.83
N PHE A 61 10.21 -1.28 4.80
CA PHE A 61 8.91 -0.73 5.14
C PHE A 61 7.80 -1.17 4.19
N GLY A 62 8.12 -1.46 2.92
CA GLY A 62 7.15 -1.97 1.95
C GLY A 62 6.63 -3.37 2.31
N LYS A 63 7.49 -4.23 2.88
CA LYS A 63 7.09 -5.57 3.37
C LYS A 63 6.26 -5.47 4.64
N ALA A 64 6.69 -4.65 5.60
CA ALA A 64 6.01 -4.46 6.88
C ALA A 64 4.58 -3.92 6.71
N LYS A 65 4.38 -2.99 5.75
CA LYS A 65 3.05 -2.50 5.37
C LYS A 65 2.09 -3.63 5.05
N THR A 66 2.45 -4.51 4.11
CA THR A 66 1.54 -5.56 3.62
C THR A 66 1.14 -6.53 4.72
N ILE A 67 2.08 -6.85 5.61
CA ILE A 67 1.79 -7.67 6.78
C ILE A 67 0.74 -6.97 7.65
N MET A 68 0.98 -5.72 8.06
CA MET A 68 0.01 -4.98 8.89
C MET A 68 -1.35 -4.80 8.21
N GLN A 69 -1.37 -4.59 6.90
CA GLN A 69 -2.62 -4.41 6.16
C GLN A 69 -3.46 -5.69 6.12
N ILE A 70 -2.84 -6.85 5.91
CA ILE A 70 -3.53 -8.15 5.97
C ILE A 70 -4.04 -8.41 7.40
N PHE A 71 -3.19 -8.18 8.40
CA PHE A 71 -3.59 -8.31 9.81
C PHE A 71 -4.67 -7.31 10.24
N ALA A 72 -4.83 -6.18 9.56
CA ALA A 72 -5.92 -5.23 9.80
C ALA A 72 -7.23 -5.70 9.16
N ILE A 73 -7.16 -6.23 7.94
CA ILE A 73 -8.33 -6.68 7.17
C ILE A 73 -9.00 -7.88 7.85
N VAL A 74 -8.25 -8.86 8.36
CA VAL A 74 -8.79 -10.06 9.01
C VAL A 74 -9.78 -9.75 10.17
N PRO A 75 -9.41 -8.97 11.20
CA PRO A 75 -10.32 -8.61 12.29
C PRO A 75 -11.43 -7.63 11.86
N LEU A 76 -11.20 -6.77 10.87
CA LEU A 76 -12.26 -5.93 10.29
C LEU A 76 -13.31 -6.78 9.57
N MET A 77 -12.89 -7.84 8.88
CA MET A 77 -13.80 -8.78 8.22
C MET A 77 -14.60 -9.62 9.24
N LEU A 78 -13.96 -9.95 10.36
CA LEU A 78 -14.58 -10.61 11.53
C LEU A 78 -15.29 -9.59 12.43
N HIS A 79 -16.10 -8.72 11.82
CA HIS A 79 -16.86 -7.65 12.46
C HIS A 79 -17.79 -8.15 13.58
N TYR A 80 -18.23 -9.41 13.52
CA TYR A 80 -19.07 -10.05 14.52
C TYR A 80 -18.25 -10.57 15.72
N PRO A 81 -18.78 -10.50 16.95
CA PRO A 81 -18.06 -10.93 18.13
C PRO A 81 -17.75 -12.43 18.09
N LEU A 82 -16.47 -12.78 17.97
CA LEU A 82 -16.00 -14.14 18.22
C LEU A 82 -15.83 -14.31 19.72
N TRP A 83 -16.51 -15.30 20.30
CA TRP A 83 -16.47 -15.58 21.75
C TRP A 83 -16.75 -14.33 22.63
N GLY A 84 -17.66 -13.45 22.19
CA GLY A 84 -18.05 -12.26 22.95
C GLY A 84 -17.05 -11.10 22.97
N MET A 85 -15.93 -11.20 22.23
CA MET A 85 -14.99 -10.10 22.06
C MET A 85 -15.25 -9.32 20.76
N ASN A 86 -15.41 -8.00 20.86
CA ASN A 86 -15.49 -7.11 19.70
C ASN A 86 -14.09 -6.86 19.13
N LEU A 87 -13.78 -7.45 17.97
CA LEU A 87 -12.50 -7.33 17.27
C LEU A 87 -12.39 -6.06 16.39
N SER A 88 -13.53 -5.40 16.12
CA SER A 88 -13.61 -4.18 15.31
C SER A 88 -12.62 -3.06 15.72
N PRO A 89 -12.49 -2.66 17.02
CA PRO A 89 -11.57 -1.60 17.40
C PRO A 89 -10.10 -1.97 17.21
N ILE A 90 -9.75 -3.26 17.33
CA ILE A 90 -8.39 -3.75 17.09
C ILE A 90 -8.05 -3.64 15.61
N GLY A 91 -8.98 -4.04 14.74
CA GLY A 91 -8.81 -3.94 13.29
C GLY A 91 -8.67 -2.49 12.81
N GLU A 92 -9.44 -1.57 13.39
CA GLU A 92 -9.35 -0.15 13.06
C GLU A 92 -8.00 0.46 13.49
N TRP A 93 -7.53 0.17 14.71
CA TRP A 93 -6.20 0.59 15.17
C TRP A 93 -5.08 0.06 14.27
N LEU A 94 -5.17 -1.22 13.89
CA LEU A 94 -4.18 -1.83 13.00
C LEU A 94 -4.22 -1.21 11.59
N LEU A 95 -5.39 -0.79 11.12
CA LEU A 95 -5.54 -0.10 9.85
C LEU A 95 -4.87 1.27 9.88
N TYR A 96 -5.02 2.04 10.97
CA TYR A 96 -4.30 3.31 11.14
C TYR A 96 -2.78 3.11 11.23
N ALA A 97 -2.31 2.06 11.91
CA ALA A 97 -0.89 1.72 11.93
C ALA A 97 -0.38 1.36 10.53
N ALA A 98 -1.15 0.57 9.77
CA ALA A 98 -0.85 0.23 8.38
C ALA A 98 -0.82 1.48 7.47
N LEU A 99 -1.74 2.43 7.68
CA LEU A 99 -1.78 3.72 6.99
C LEU A 99 -0.50 4.52 7.25
N ALA A 100 -0.08 4.65 8.51
CA ALA A 100 1.13 5.38 8.89
C ALA A 100 2.38 4.79 8.21
N LEU A 101 2.53 3.46 8.26
CA LEU A 101 3.63 2.77 7.56
C LEU A 101 3.54 2.91 6.05
N ALA A 102 2.33 2.89 5.48
CA ALA A 102 2.13 3.08 4.06
C ALA A 102 2.58 4.47 3.60
N LEU A 103 2.27 5.51 4.38
CA LEU A 103 2.72 6.88 4.12
C LEU A 103 4.24 7.00 4.23
N ILE A 104 4.85 6.51 5.31
CA ILE A 104 6.31 6.54 5.49
C ILE A 104 7.01 5.84 4.33
N SER A 105 6.56 4.63 3.98
CA SER A 105 7.14 3.87 2.87
C SER A 105 6.89 4.54 1.52
N GLY A 106 5.73 5.16 1.32
CA GLY A 106 5.39 5.88 0.10
C GLY A 106 6.30 7.09 -0.09
N SER A 107 6.46 7.91 0.94
CA SER A 107 7.35 9.08 0.95
C SER A 107 8.80 8.68 0.72
N ASN A 108 9.29 7.62 1.38
CA ASN A 108 10.67 7.15 1.17
C ASN A 108 10.89 6.67 -0.28
N TYR A 109 9.88 6.02 -0.88
CA TYR A 109 9.95 5.58 -2.28
C TYR A 109 9.96 6.77 -3.26
N CYS A 110 9.09 7.76 -3.04
CA CYS A 110 9.08 8.97 -3.85
C CYS A 110 10.40 9.74 -3.75
N TYR A 111 10.99 9.80 -2.55
CA TYR A 111 12.29 10.44 -2.32
C TYR A 111 13.44 9.70 -3.03
N ASP A 112 13.54 8.37 -2.88
CA ASP A 112 14.57 7.57 -3.57
C ASP A 112 14.41 7.66 -5.09
N PHE A 113 13.18 7.66 -5.59
CA PHE A 113 12.90 7.83 -7.01
C PHE A 113 13.37 9.19 -7.53
N TYR A 114 13.02 10.28 -6.84
CA TYR A 114 13.40 11.64 -7.21
C TYR A 114 14.92 11.86 -7.18
N CYS A 115 15.59 11.38 -6.13
CA CYS A 115 17.04 11.48 -6.02
C CYS A 115 17.76 10.71 -7.13
N ARG A 116 17.34 9.47 -7.42
CA ARG A 116 17.98 8.63 -8.45
C ARG A 116 17.74 9.14 -9.87
N THR A 117 16.54 9.63 -10.18
CA THR A 117 16.27 10.24 -11.49
C THR A 117 17.06 11.53 -11.69
N ARG A 118 17.26 12.34 -10.64
CA ARG A 118 18.12 13.53 -10.71
C ARG A 118 19.58 13.19 -10.96
N ILE A 119 20.13 12.20 -10.25
CA ILE A 119 21.52 11.74 -10.45
C ILE A 119 21.72 11.21 -11.87
N ASN A 120 20.76 10.44 -12.41
CA ASN A 120 20.87 9.91 -13.77
C ASN A 120 20.87 11.02 -14.84
N LYS A 121 20.08 12.08 -14.65
CA LYS A 121 20.10 13.27 -15.52
C LYS A 121 21.41 14.04 -15.45
N GLU A 122 22.03 14.16 -14.28
CA GLU A 122 23.35 14.81 -14.12
C GLU A 122 24.50 13.93 -14.66
N SER A 123 24.30 12.62 -14.84
CA SER A 123 25.30 11.65 -15.29
C SER A 123 25.39 11.46 -16.82
N GLY A 124 24.57 12.15 -17.61
CA GLY A 124 24.74 12.22 -19.08
C GLY A 124 24.58 10.89 -19.84
N LYS A 125 23.66 10.01 -19.43
CA LYS A 125 23.24 8.85 -20.22
C LYS A 125 21.75 8.97 -20.56
N ALA A 126 21.48 9.72 -21.62
CA ALA A 126 20.24 9.68 -22.39
C ALA A 126 20.49 8.82 -23.64
#